data_AF-A0A123U0J8-F1
#
_entry.id   AF-A0A123U0J8-F1
#
_cell.length_a   1.000
_cell.length_b   1.000
_cell.length_c   1.000
_cell.angle_alpha   90.00
_cell.angle_beta   90.00
_cell.angle_gamma   90.00
#
_symmetry.space_group_name_H-M   'P 1'
#
loop_
_entity.id
_entity.type
_entity.pdbx_description
1 polymer ?
#
loop_
_entity_poly.entity_id
_entity_poly.type
_entity_poly.pdbx_seq_one_letter_code
_entity_poly.pdbx_strand_id
1 'polypeptide(L)'
;MQIFTYNDFLKDKGIITFEEAGIILDELIKSSNIYDPEFQRFWKELIEYSAKYAEMRGKWRILTKEEQDALDDSRTNIHNRIRDNLTFIRGLAQINGKDTSWFDKFHDDRKRMGDFANYLTYVYAVNAR
;
A
#
# COMPACT_ATOMS: atom_id res chain seq x y z
N MET A 1 -5.22 -13.41 -22.42
CA MET A 1 -4.48 -12.49 -21.54
C MET A 1 -4.74 -11.07 -22.00
N GLN A 2 -5.29 -10.22 -21.14
CA GLN A 2 -5.49 -8.79 -21.45
C GLN A 2 -4.19 -8.03 -21.16
N ILE A 3 -3.78 -7.14 -22.06
CA ILE A 3 -2.67 -6.20 -21.82
C ILE A 3 -3.27 -4.97 -21.14
N PHE A 4 -2.66 -4.55 -20.02
CA PHE A 4 -3.06 -3.36 -19.28
C PHE A 4 -2.00 -2.27 -19.45
N THR A 5 -2.47 -1.05 -19.67
CA THR A 5 -1.62 0.16 -19.65
C THR A 5 -1.98 1.02 -18.45
N TYR A 6 -1.13 1.98 -18.11
CA TYR A 6 -1.46 2.98 -17.09
C TYR A 6 -2.75 3.76 -17.42
N ASN A 7 -3.00 4.05 -18.71
CA ASN A 7 -4.24 4.69 -19.14
C ASN A 7 -5.49 3.85 -18.88
N ASP A 8 -5.38 2.52 -18.76
CA ASP A 8 -6.51 1.67 -18.39
C ASP A 8 -6.80 1.73 -16.90
N PHE A 9 -5.75 1.84 -16.08
CA PHE A 9 -5.88 2.08 -14.64
C PHE A 9 -6.57 3.42 -14.35
N LEU A 10 -6.20 4.48 -15.07
CA LEU A 10 -6.78 5.82 -14.91
C LEU A 10 -8.30 5.91 -15.19
N LYS A 11 -8.89 4.92 -15.85
CA LYS A 11 -10.33 4.87 -16.13
C LYS A 11 -11.15 4.28 -14.98
N ASP A 12 -10.51 3.60 -14.03
CA ASP A 12 -11.21 2.97 -12.92
C ASP A 12 -11.66 4.02 -11.89
N LYS A 13 -12.78 3.76 -11.21
CA LYS A 13 -13.34 4.69 -10.22
C LYS A 13 -12.69 4.45 -8.86
N GLY A 14 -12.40 5.54 -8.15
CA GLY A 14 -11.86 5.45 -6.80
C GLY A 14 -10.43 4.93 -6.75
N ILE A 15 -9.64 5.16 -7.79
CA ILE A 15 -8.20 4.85 -7.77
C ILE A 15 -7.42 5.79 -6.85
N ILE A 16 -6.20 5.41 -6.53
CA ILE A 16 -5.15 6.36 -6.13
C ILE A 16 -4.18 6.50 -7.31
N THR A 17 -4.12 7.70 -7.89
CA THR A 17 -3.13 8.02 -8.93
C THR A 17 -1.71 8.00 -8.39
N PHE A 18 -0.71 8.02 -9.28
CA PHE A 18 0.68 7.99 -8.86
C PHE A 18 1.04 9.26 -8.06
N GLU A 19 0.51 10.40 -8.50
CA GLU A 19 0.66 11.71 -7.89
C GLU A 19 -0.02 11.77 -6.52
N GLU A 20 -1.25 11.27 -6.40
CA GLU A 20 -1.95 11.20 -5.11
C GLU A 20 -1.23 10.30 -4.10
N ALA A 21 -0.71 9.16 -4.56
CA ALA A 21 0.08 8.26 -3.71
C ALA A 21 1.37 8.94 -3.22
N GLY A 22 2.03 9.73 -4.07
CA GLY A 22 3.18 10.55 -3.68
C GLY A 22 2.83 11.58 -2.60
N ILE A 23 1.70 12.29 -2.75
CA ILE A 23 1.22 13.25 -1.75
C ILE A 23 0.95 12.55 -0.41
N ILE A 24 0.26 11.40 -0.44
CA ILE A 24 -0.02 10.61 0.78
C ILE A 24 1.27 10.19 1.48
N LEU A 25 2.26 9.71 0.71
CA LEU A 25 3.56 9.30 1.27
C LEU A 25 4.28 10.49 1.93
N ASP A 26 4.32 11.65 1.26
CA ASP A 26 4.97 12.83 1.79
C ASP A 26 4.33 13.30 3.10
N GLU A 27 3.00 13.31 3.18
CA GLU A 27 2.27 13.68 4.39
C GLU A 27 2.46 12.67 5.52
N LEU A 28 2.44 11.37 5.20
CA LEU A 28 2.73 10.29 6.15
C LEU A 28 4.12 10.50 6.76
N ILE A 29 5.14 10.71 5.94
CA ILE A 29 6.52 10.89 6.41
C ILE A 29 6.68 12.19 7.21
N LYS A 30 6.07 13.30 6.77
CA LYS A 30 6.07 14.58 7.52
C LYS A 30 5.41 14.46 8.89
N SER A 31 4.38 13.61 9.02
CA SER A 31 3.68 13.37 10.28
C SER A 31 4.40 12.37 11.20
N SER A 32 5.44 11.69 10.72
CA SER A 32 6.10 10.58 11.42
C SER A 32 7.46 10.97 11.99
N ASN A 33 7.83 10.37 13.13
CA ASN A 33 9.22 10.38 13.59
C ASN A 33 9.97 9.20 12.95
N ILE A 34 10.66 9.44 11.83
CA ILE A 34 11.33 8.38 11.05
C ILE A 34 12.51 7.70 11.78
N TYR A 35 12.96 8.29 12.88
CA TYR A 35 14.03 7.74 13.72
C TYR A 35 13.49 6.95 14.92
N ASP A 36 12.17 6.95 15.13
CA ASP A 36 11.55 6.17 16.19
C ASP A 36 11.66 4.65 15.87
N PRO A 37 12.18 3.82 16.79
CA PRO A 37 12.35 2.40 16.55
C PRO A 37 11.04 1.65 16.27
N GLU A 38 9.93 2.08 16.87
CA GLU A 38 8.62 1.46 16.65
C GLU A 38 8.08 1.81 15.26
N PHE A 39 8.22 3.08 14.84
CA PHE A 39 7.94 3.49 13.47
C PHE A 39 8.78 2.68 12.48
N GLN A 40 10.10 2.57 12.68
CA GLN A 40 10.98 1.82 11.77
C GLN A 40 10.59 0.35 11.65
N ARG A 41 10.13 -0.27 12.76
CA ARG A 41 9.63 -1.64 12.76
C ARG A 41 8.38 -1.79 11.89
N PHE A 42 7.36 -0.97 12.12
CA PHE A 42 6.11 -1.01 11.33
C PHE A 42 6.34 -0.59 9.87
N TRP A 43 7.23 0.37 9.64
CA TRP A 43 7.61 0.78 8.29
C TRP A 43 8.27 -0.34 7.52
N LYS A 44 9.25 -1.03 8.12
CA LYS A 44 9.89 -2.20 7.51
C LYS A 44 8.86 -3.28 7.16
N GLU A 45 7.99 -3.63 8.11
CA GLU A 45 6.93 -4.62 7.88
C GLU A 45 5.96 -4.19 6.78
N LEU A 46 5.56 -2.91 6.74
CA LEU A 46 4.74 -2.33 5.69
C LEU A 46 5.35 -2.52 4.30
N ILE A 47 6.65 -2.24 4.15
CA ILE A 47 7.35 -2.40 2.86
C ILE A 47 7.44 -3.88 2.47
N GLU A 48 7.76 -4.77 3.41
CA GLU A 48 7.80 -6.22 3.18
C GLU A 48 6.46 -6.76 2.69
N TYR A 49 5.35 -6.41 3.35
CA TYR A 49 4.02 -6.85 2.93
C TYR A 49 3.53 -6.17 1.66
N SER A 50 3.90 -4.91 1.43
CA SER A 50 3.61 -4.22 0.17
C SER A 50 4.25 -4.95 -1.01
N ALA A 51 5.52 -5.36 -0.88
CA ALA A 51 6.22 -6.13 -1.92
C ALA A 51 5.52 -7.47 -2.21
N LYS A 52 5.17 -8.23 -1.17
CA LYS A 52 4.39 -9.49 -1.32
C LYS A 52 3.05 -9.24 -1.99
N TYR A 53 2.37 -8.16 -1.62
CA TYR A 53 1.09 -7.78 -2.20
C TYR A 53 1.21 -7.42 -3.68
N ALA A 54 2.22 -6.65 -4.05
CA ALA A 54 2.48 -6.25 -5.43
C ALA A 54 2.80 -7.44 -6.33
N GLU A 55 3.62 -8.39 -5.86
CA GLU A 55 3.91 -9.62 -6.58
C GLU A 55 2.61 -10.40 -6.88
N MET A 56 1.81 -10.64 -5.85
CA MET A 56 0.57 -11.39 -5.95
C MET A 56 -0.50 -10.66 -6.79
N ARG A 57 -0.65 -9.35 -6.63
CA ARG A 57 -1.60 -8.54 -7.41
C ARG A 57 -1.19 -8.46 -8.88
N GLY A 58 0.12 -8.36 -9.16
CA GLY A 58 0.67 -8.39 -10.51
C GLY A 58 0.43 -9.72 -11.22
N LYS A 59 0.48 -10.83 -10.48
CA LYS A 59 0.17 -12.17 -11.01
C LYS A 59 -1.33 -12.44 -11.14
N TRP A 60 -2.20 -11.73 -10.42
CA TRP A 60 -3.63 -12.08 -10.31
C TRP A 60 -4.34 -12.30 -11.65
N ARG A 61 -4.03 -11.50 -12.68
CA ARG A 61 -4.66 -11.57 -14.01
C ARG A 61 -4.12 -12.66 -14.94
N ILE A 62 -3.02 -13.32 -14.56
CA ILE A 62 -2.41 -14.43 -15.33
C ILE A 62 -2.67 -15.81 -14.71
N LEU A 63 -3.16 -15.85 -13.47
CA LEU A 63 -3.53 -17.09 -12.77
C LEU A 63 -4.85 -17.68 -13.28
N THR A 64 -4.99 -19.00 -13.18
CA THR A 64 -6.30 -19.68 -13.35
C THR A 64 -7.24 -19.35 -12.19
N LYS A 65 -8.51 -19.73 -12.32
CA LYS A 65 -9.50 -19.51 -11.26
C LYS A 65 -9.15 -20.34 -10.00
N GLU A 66 -8.71 -21.57 -10.18
CA GLU A 66 -8.31 -22.47 -9.11
C GLU A 66 -7.08 -21.93 -8.36
N GLU A 67 -6.10 -21.39 -9.08
CA GLU A 67 -4.93 -20.74 -8.49
C GLU A 67 -5.30 -19.45 -7.73
N GLN A 68 -6.24 -18.66 -8.24
CA GLN A 68 -6.76 -17.49 -7.53
C GLN A 68 -7.45 -17.89 -6.23
N ASP A 69 -8.31 -18.92 -6.28
CA ASP A 69 -9.06 -19.38 -5.12
C ASP A 69 -8.12 -19.94 -4.04
N ALA A 70 -7.05 -20.64 -4.43
CA ALA A 70 -6.02 -21.12 -3.50
C ALA A 70 -5.21 -19.99 -2.84
N LEU A 71 -5.13 -18.81 -3.45
CA LEU A 71 -4.35 -17.67 -2.96
C LEU A 71 -5.20 -16.59 -2.28
N ASP A 72 -6.53 -16.68 -2.31
CA ASP A 72 -7.40 -15.57 -1.87
C ASP A 72 -7.29 -15.28 -0.36
N ASP A 73 -7.17 -16.33 0.46
CA ASP A 73 -6.93 -16.19 1.90
C ASP A 73 -5.57 -15.54 2.20
N SER A 74 -4.53 -16.00 1.52
CA SER A 74 -3.19 -15.42 1.61
C SER A 74 -3.21 -13.94 1.21
N ARG A 75 -3.95 -13.61 0.14
CA ARG A 75 -4.12 -12.24 -0.34
C ARG A 75 -4.77 -11.34 0.70
N THR A 76 -5.85 -11.83 1.29
CA THR A 76 -6.59 -11.13 2.33
C THR A 76 -5.72 -10.88 3.55
N ASN A 77 -4.93 -11.89 3.97
CA ASN A 77 -4.01 -11.78 5.09
C ASN A 77 -2.89 -10.75 4.84
N ILE A 78 -2.25 -10.78 3.67
CA ILE A 78 -1.23 -9.80 3.29
C ILE A 78 -1.81 -8.38 3.32
N HIS A 79 -3.01 -8.18 2.75
CA HIS A 79 -3.66 -6.88 2.73
C HIS A 79 -4.04 -6.39 4.13
N ASN A 80 -4.56 -7.28 4.99
CA ASN A 80 -4.85 -6.94 6.38
C ASN A 80 -3.59 -6.47 7.12
N ARG A 81 -2.44 -7.11 6.90
CA ARG A 81 -1.15 -6.68 7.49
C ARG A 81 -0.73 -5.28 7.03
N ILE A 82 -0.94 -4.93 5.77
CA ILE A 82 -0.69 -3.57 5.27
C ILE A 82 -1.58 -2.55 6.01
N ARG A 83 -2.88 -2.85 6.11
CA ARG A 83 -3.85 -2.00 6.83
C ARG A 83 -3.44 -1.80 8.29
N ASP A 84 -3.07 -2.88 8.98
CA ASP A 84 -2.68 -2.84 10.38
C ASP A 84 -1.43 -1.95 10.56
N ASN A 85 -0.40 -2.14 9.76
CA ASN A 85 0.83 -1.31 9.81
C ASN A 85 0.54 0.18 9.57
N LEU A 86 -0.28 0.52 8.57
CA LEU A 86 -0.67 1.92 8.33
C LEU A 86 -1.47 2.51 9.51
N THR A 87 -2.32 1.70 10.13
CA THR A 87 -3.09 2.11 11.31
C THR A 87 -2.19 2.37 12.52
N PHE A 88 -1.17 1.52 12.73
CA PHE A 88 -0.19 1.72 13.79
C PHE A 88 0.68 2.96 13.55
N ILE A 89 1.20 3.15 12.34
CA ILE A 89 1.96 4.35 11.96
C ILE A 89 1.14 5.62 12.21
N ARG A 90 -0.14 5.62 11.81
CA ARG A 90 -1.08 6.69 12.14
C ARG A 90 -1.19 6.90 13.66
N GLY A 91 -1.36 5.83 14.43
CA GLY A 91 -1.46 5.91 15.89
C GLY A 91 -0.24 6.57 16.54
N LEU A 92 0.97 6.24 16.08
CA LEU A 92 2.21 6.87 16.54
C LEU A 92 2.23 8.38 16.24
N ALA A 93 1.80 8.78 15.05
CA ALA A 93 1.68 10.20 14.69
C ALA A 93 0.62 10.93 15.55
N GLN A 94 -0.54 10.29 15.81
CA GLN A 94 -1.61 10.85 16.64
C GLN A 94 -1.18 11.08 18.10
N ILE A 95 -0.47 10.13 18.71
CA ILE A 95 0.05 10.26 20.09
C ILE A 95 0.99 11.46 20.21
N ASN A 96 1.72 11.78 19.13
CA ASN A 96 2.62 12.92 19.05
C ASN A 96 1.95 14.22 18.60
N GLY A 97 0.61 14.25 18.52
CA GLY A 97 -0.16 15.44 18.13
C GLY A 97 0.06 15.87 16.68
N LYS A 98 0.45 14.95 15.79
CA LYS A 98 0.70 15.24 14.37
C LYS A 98 -0.57 15.08 13.53
N ASP A 99 -0.60 15.79 12.41
CA ASP A 99 -1.69 15.67 11.43
C ASP A 99 -1.66 14.28 10.78
N THR A 100 -2.79 13.58 10.80
CA THR A 100 -2.96 12.25 10.22
C THR A 100 -4.08 12.19 9.18
N SER A 101 -4.49 13.35 8.66
CA SER A 101 -5.49 13.48 7.58
C SER A 101 -5.13 12.72 6.31
N TRP A 102 -3.84 12.45 6.09
CA TRP A 102 -3.34 11.62 4.97
C TRP A 102 -4.00 10.23 4.95
N PHE A 103 -4.34 9.67 6.11
CA PHE A 103 -4.97 8.35 6.20
C PHE A 103 -6.42 8.38 5.73
N ASP A 104 -7.13 9.48 5.98
CA ASP A 104 -8.54 9.66 5.57
C ASP A 104 -8.73 9.75 4.06
N LYS A 105 -7.64 9.99 3.32
CA LYS A 105 -7.67 10.03 1.85
C LYS A 105 -7.95 8.68 1.21
N PHE A 106 -7.70 7.55 1.90
CA PHE A 106 -7.73 6.24 1.26
C PHE A 106 -8.05 5.03 2.16
N HIS A 107 -8.22 5.20 3.47
CA HIS A 107 -8.33 4.05 4.38
C HIS A 107 -9.65 3.27 4.30
N ASP A 108 -10.70 3.90 3.78
CA ASP A 108 -12.06 3.37 3.73
C ASP A 108 -12.26 2.35 2.60
N ASP A 109 -11.38 2.37 1.59
CA ASP A 109 -11.40 1.44 0.47
C ASP A 109 -10.15 0.55 0.44
N ARG A 110 -10.38 -0.77 0.53
CA ARG A 110 -9.31 -1.77 0.45
C ARG A 110 -8.54 -1.70 -0.87
N LYS A 111 -9.19 -1.40 -1.99
CA LYS A 111 -8.54 -1.28 -3.29
C LYS A 111 -7.58 -0.09 -3.29
N ARG A 112 -7.99 1.04 -2.73
CA ARG A 112 -7.16 2.25 -2.60
C ARG A 112 -5.92 2.00 -1.74
N MET A 113 -6.09 1.35 -0.58
CA MET A 113 -4.94 0.88 0.21
C MET A 113 -4.01 -0.04 -0.59
N GLY A 114 -4.59 -0.91 -1.42
CA GLY A 114 -3.82 -1.76 -2.32
C GLY A 114 -3.04 -0.96 -3.36
N ASP A 115 -3.63 0.09 -3.93
CA ASP A 115 -2.96 0.97 -4.93
C ASP A 115 -1.77 1.68 -4.28
N PHE A 116 -1.95 2.22 -3.07
CA PHE A 116 -0.86 2.81 -2.30
C PHE A 116 0.26 1.81 -1.99
N ALA A 117 -0.07 0.57 -1.62
CA ALA A 117 0.94 -0.47 -1.39
C ALA A 117 1.76 -0.78 -2.65
N ASN A 118 1.13 -0.84 -3.82
CA ASN A 118 1.83 -1.05 -5.10
C ASN A 118 2.75 0.14 -5.43
N TYR A 119 2.31 1.37 -5.12
CA TYR A 119 3.16 2.55 -5.24
C TYR A 119 4.40 2.48 -4.33
N LEU A 120 4.24 2.10 -3.06
CA LEU A 120 5.38 1.91 -2.15
C LEU A 120 6.37 0.89 -2.71
N THR A 121 5.89 -0.25 -3.20
CA THR A 121 6.75 -1.25 -3.83
C THR A 121 7.46 -0.71 -5.05
N TYR A 122 6.78 0.03 -5.93
CA TYR A 122 7.41 0.67 -7.08
C TYR A 122 8.58 1.56 -6.63
N VAL A 123 8.35 2.47 -5.68
CA VAL A 123 9.37 3.42 -5.21
C VAL A 123 10.60 2.66 -4.67
N TYR A 124 10.38 1.62 -3.86
CA TYR A 124 11.48 0.82 -3.32
C TYR A 124 12.22 0.03 -4.40
N ALA A 125 11.49 -0.61 -5.32
CA ALA A 125 12.08 -1.43 -6.37
C ALA A 125 12.98 -0.59 -7.31
N VAL A 126 12.54 0.61 -7.72
CA VAL A 126 13.34 1.46 -8.62
C VAL A 126 14.55 2.11 -7.93
N ASN A 127 14.52 2.28 -6.60
CA ASN A 127 15.65 2.79 -5.82
C ASN A 127 16.69 1.71 -5.47
N ALA A 128 16.39 0.43 -5.68
CA ALA A 128 17.31 -0.69 -5.47
C ALA A 128 18.24 -0.98 -6.67
N ARG A 129 18.28 -0.06 -7.65
CA ARG A 129 19.13 -0.13 -8.84
C ARG A 129 20.62 0.01 -8.52
#